data_AF-A0AAD8YDZ6-F1
#
_entry.id   AF-A0AAD8YDZ6-F1
#
_cell.length_a   1.000
_cell.length_b   1.000
_cell.length_c   1.000
_cell.angle_alpha   90.00
_cell.angle_beta   90.00
_cell.angle_gamma   90.00
#
_symmetry.space_group_name_H-M   'P 1'
#
loop_
_entity.id
_entity.type
_entity.pdbx_description
1 polymer ?
#
loop_
_entity_poly.entity_id
_entity_poly.type
_entity_poly.pdbx_seq_one_letter_code
_entity_poly.pdbx_strand_id
1 'polypeptide(L)'
;MFKSIALQAIRKSVRATSLSSPGLQQQVATRAFATAGFPPPRLFDYETVTSNLTVADAIESVEAAFKALAKGKVDVPMPMHIGIEESSVAGPGDCHIKGGYVSATPTFTVKLACVSFYKNVEKGLPPGSGIFIVVTLSPVLLWASFRRIDS
;
A
#
# COMPACT_ATOMS: atom_id res chain seq x y z
N MET A 1 54.28 45.03 -40.02
CA MET A 1 54.29 46.37 -39.40
C MET A 1 52.95 47.06 -39.70
N PHE A 2 52.48 47.90 -38.79
CA PHE A 2 51.08 48.31 -38.53
C PHE A 2 50.36 49.21 -39.58
N LYS A 3 49.01 49.07 -39.59
CA LYS A 3 47.92 50.00 -40.00
C LYS A 3 47.86 50.33 -41.52
N SER A 4 46.72 50.42 -42.20
CA SER A 4 45.58 51.29 -41.89
C SER A 4 44.48 51.23 -42.99
N ILE A 5 43.23 51.59 -42.61
CA ILE A 5 42.16 52.25 -43.43
C ILE A 5 41.44 51.40 -44.50
N ALA A 6 40.13 51.47 -44.75
CA ALA A 6 38.93 51.94 -44.02
C ALA A 6 37.70 51.63 -44.90
N LEU A 7 36.53 51.62 -44.25
CA LEU A 7 35.23 52.17 -44.71
C LEU A 7 34.55 51.56 -45.96
N GLN A 8 33.43 50.84 -45.73
CA GLN A 8 32.03 51.26 -46.02
C GLN A 8 31.66 51.16 -47.52
N ALA A 9 30.53 50.60 -47.96
CA ALA A 9 29.18 50.60 -47.42
C ALA A 9 28.29 49.63 -48.25
N ILE A 10 26.97 49.65 -47.96
CA ILE A 10 25.81 49.28 -48.80
C ILE A 10 25.30 47.85 -48.53
N ARG A 11 24.35 47.69 -47.59
CA ARG A 11 22.87 47.81 -47.69
C ARG A 11 22.14 46.69 -48.45
N LYS A 12 21.22 46.06 -47.69
CA LYS A 12 19.97 45.38 -48.06
C LYS A 12 20.05 43.93 -48.59
N SER A 13 19.60 42.99 -47.76
CA SER A 13 18.28 42.35 -47.93
C SER A 13 18.02 41.41 -46.75
N VAL A 14 17.09 41.80 -45.88
CA VAL A 14 16.57 40.95 -44.80
C VAL A 14 15.54 40.03 -45.42
N ARG A 15 15.80 38.71 -45.44
CA ARG A 15 14.77 37.69 -45.66
C ARG A 15 14.52 37.02 -44.33
N ALA A 16 13.37 37.29 -43.74
CA ALA A 16 12.92 36.66 -42.51
C ALA A 16 12.60 35.18 -42.79
N THR A 17 13.45 34.28 -42.32
CA THR A 17 13.14 32.85 -42.22
C THR A 17 12.66 32.60 -40.79
N SER A 18 11.34 32.51 -40.62
CA SER A 18 10.74 32.06 -39.36
C SER A 18 11.05 30.57 -39.17
N LEU A 19 12.01 30.26 -38.30
CA LEU A 19 12.20 28.92 -37.77
C LEU A 19 11.06 28.63 -36.79
N SER A 20 10.01 27.96 -37.27
CA SER A 20 8.98 27.41 -36.40
C SER A 20 9.57 26.22 -35.63
N SER A 21 9.82 26.39 -34.34
CA SER A 21 10.10 25.27 -33.44
C SER A 21 8.94 24.28 -33.48
N PRO A 22 9.17 22.96 -33.62
CA PRO A 22 8.12 21.99 -33.38
C PRO A 22 7.78 22.07 -31.89
N GLY A 23 6.60 22.60 -31.59
CA GLY A 23 6.06 22.58 -30.24
C GLY A 23 5.98 21.14 -29.75
N LEU A 24 6.56 20.88 -28.59
CA LEU A 24 6.27 19.70 -27.80
C LEU A 24 4.76 19.71 -27.51
N GLN A 25 3.98 19.05 -28.36
CA GLN A 25 2.64 18.64 -28.01
C GLN A 25 2.79 17.62 -26.89
N GLN A 26 2.63 18.12 -25.67
CA GLN A 26 2.41 17.30 -24.49
C GLN A 26 1.15 16.46 -24.79
N GLN A 27 1.34 15.24 -25.30
CA GLN A 27 0.26 14.26 -25.37
C GLN A 27 -0.12 13.97 -23.92
N VAL A 28 -1.17 14.64 -23.45
CA VAL A 28 -1.86 14.27 -22.22
C VAL A 28 -2.50 12.93 -22.53
N ALA A 29 -1.77 11.85 -22.26
CA ALA A 29 -2.29 10.51 -22.35
C ALA A 29 -3.48 10.41 -21.38
N THR A 30 -4.69 10.47 -21.91
CA THR A 30 -5.91 10.14 -21.18
C THR A 30 -5.79 8.69 -20.76
N ARG A 31 -5.48 8.46 -19.48
CA ARG A 31 -5.52 7.13 -18.89
C ARG A 31 -6.98 6.68 -18.88
N ALA A 32 -7.37 5.89 -19.88
CA ALA A 32 -8.59 5.12 -19.82
C ALA A 32 -8.40 4.08 -18.71
N PHE A 33 -8.91 4.38 -17.51
CA PHE A 33 -9.07 3.35 -16.49
C PHE A 33 -10.04 2.30 -17.03
N ALA A 34 -9.67 1.02 -16.96
CA ALA A 34 -10.54 -0.07 -17.35
C ALA A 34 -11.87 0.08 -16.59
N THR A 35 -12.99 0.09 -17.32
CA THR A 35 -14.36 0.22 -16.80
C THR A 35 -14.88 -1.06 -16.15
N ALA A 36 -14.14 -2.17 -16.23
CA ALA A 36 -14.41 -3.34 -15.41
C ALA A 36 -13.96 -3.02 -13.98
N GLY A 37 -14.92 -2.74 -13.08
CA GLY A 37 -14.64 -2.55 -11.66
C GLY A 37 -13.88 -3.75 -11.10
N PHE A 38 -12.96 -3.51 -10.17
CA PHE A 38 -12.33 -4.59 -9.41
C PHE A 38 -13.43 -5.44 -8.75
N PRO A 39 -13.34 -6.78 -8.78
CA PRO A 39 -14.32 -7.61 -8.10
C PRO A 39 -14.32 -7.25 -6.60
N PRO A 40 -15.49 -7.36 -5.94
CA PRO A 40 -15.58 -7.04 -4.52
C PRO A 40 -14.61 -7.91 -3.72
N PRO A 41 -14.05 -7.38 -2.62
CA PRO A 41 -13.17 -8.16 -1.77
C PRO A 41 -13.86 -9.42 -1.26
N ARG A 42 -13.12 -10.54 -1.20
CA ARG A 42 -13.63 -11.76 -0.57
C ARG A 42 -13.55 -11.63 0.94
N LEU A 43 -14.67 -11.85 1.63
CA LEU A 43 -14.73 -11.86 3.09
C LEU A 43 -14.75 -13.29 3.62
N PHE A 44 -13.88 -13.58 4.59
CA PHE A 44 -13.88 -14.83 5.34
C PHE A 44 -14.18 -14.53 6.81
N ASP A 45 -15.25 -15.10 7.33
CA ASP A 45 -15.55 -15.02 8.75
C ASP A 45 -14.65 -15.94 9.59
N TYR A 46 -14.78 -15.83 10.91
CA TYR A 46 -13.99 -16.60 11.85
C TYR A 46 -14.17 -18.10 11.67
N GLU A 47 -15.42 -18.56 11.54
CA GLU A 47 -15.77 -19.97 11.40
C GLU A 47 -15.15 -20.56 10.13
N THR A 48 -15.27 -19.86 9.00
CA THR A 48 -14.65 -20.26 7.72
C THR A 48 -13.15 -20.40 7.85
N VAL A 49 -12.47 -19.47 8.53
CA VAL A 49 -11.02 -19.59 8.75
C VAL A 49 -10.69 -20.78 9.64
N THR A 50 -11.33 -20.90 10.80
CA THR A 50 -11.00 -21.95 11.78
C THR A 50 -11.36 -23.36 11.35
N SER A 51 -12.33 -23.51 10.43
CA SER A 51 -12.69 -24.80 9.83
C SER A 51 -11.75 -25.23 8.68
N ASN A 52 -10.97 -24.29 8.12
CA ASN A 52 -10.08 -24.53 6.98
C ASN A 52 -8.59 -24.39 7.32
N LEU A 53 -8.24 -24.02 8.55
CA LEU A 53 -6.86 -23.85 9.01
C LEU A 53 -6.66 -24.49 10.38
N THR A 54 -5.80 -25.50 10.45
CA THR A 54 -5.40 -26.10 11.73
C THR A 54 -4.21 -25.36 12.35
N VAL A 55 -3.99 -25.59 13.64
CA VAL A 55 -2.79 -25.06 14.33
C VAL A 55 -1.50 -25.63 13.72
N ALA A 56 -1.51 -26.89 13.25
CA ALA A 56 -0.35 -27.50 12.60
C ALA A 56 0.00 -26.77 11.28
N ASP A 57 -1.00 -26.49 10.44
CA ASP A 57 -0.81 -25.73 9.18
C ASP A 57 -0.23 -24.32 9.47
N ALA A 58 -0.70 -23.70 10.55
CA ALA A 58 -0.20 -22.40 10.98
C ALA A 58 1.25 -22.44 11.46
N ILE A 59 1.67 -23.49 12.19
CA ILE A 59 3.05 -23.65 12.67
C ILE A 59 4.01 -23.75 11.48
N GLU A 60 3.72 -24.60 10.49
CA GLU A 60 4.58 -24.75 9.31
C GLU A 60 4.72 -23.43 8.54
N SER A 61 3.61 -22.72 8.36
CA SER A 61 3.59 -21.41 7.69
C SER A 61 4.42 -20.35 8.44
N VAL A 62 4.30 -20.31 9.77
CA VAL A 62 5.06 -19.40 10.63
C VAL A 62 6.55 -19.72 10.59
N GLU A 63 6.94 -21.00 10.68
CA GLU A 63 8.34 -21.41 10.60
C GLU A 63 8.97 -21.03 9.26
N ALA A 64 8.26 -21.27 8.16
CA ALA A 64 8.70 -20.88 6.82
C ALA A 64 8.89 -19.36 6.70
N ALA A 65 7.97 -18.57 7.25
CA ALA A 65 8.07 -17.11 7.27
C ALA A 65 9.29 -16.62 8.08
N PHE A 66 9.55 -17.18 9.26
CA PHE A 66 10.71 -16.83 10.06
C PHE A 66 12.04 -17.25 9.39
N LYS A 67 12.08 -18.42 8.72
CA LYS A 67 13.24 -18.82 7.90
C LYS A 67 13.50 -17.83 6.76
N ALA A 68 12.45 -17.32 6.11
CA ALA A 68 12.58 -16.30 5.08
C ALA A 68 13.06 -14.96 5.65
N LEU A 69 12.54 -14.55 6.82
CA LEU A 69 12.93 -13.34 7.51
C LEU A 69 14.42 -13.37 7.88
N ALA A 70 14.89 -14.49 8.45
CA ALA A 70 16.31 -14.69 8.78
C ALA A 70 17.24 -14.63 7.56
N LYS A 71 16.71 -14.91 6.36
CA LYS A 71 17.43 -14.80 5.08
C LYS A 71 17.32 -13.41 4.43
N GLY A 72 16.72 -12.43 5.10
CA GLY A 72 16.48 -11.08 4.56
C GLY A 72 15.46 -11.05 3.42
N LYS A 73 14.58 -12.07 3.32
CA LYS A 73 13.57 -12.21 2.26
C LYS A 73 12.17 -11.79 2.69
N VAL A 74 12.05 -11.03 3.75
CA VAL A 74 10.75 -10.53 4.22
C VAL A 74 10.88 -9.05 4.46
N ASP A 75 9.99 -8.29 3.82
CA ASP A 75 9.77 -6.89 4.14
C ASP A 75 8.75 -6.80 5.28
N VAL A 76 9.20 -6.30 6.42
CA VAL A 76 8.38 -6.09 7.62
C VAL A 76 8.47 -4.60 7.97
N PRO A 77 7.48 -3.78 7.56
CA PRO A 77 7.46 -2.38 7.92
C PRO A 77 7.31 -2.20 9.43
N MET A 78 7.76 -1.03 9.93
CA MET A 78 7.57 -0.65 11.33
C MET A 78 6.09 -0.74 11.72
N PRO A 79 5.74 -1.41 12.84
CA PRO A 79 4.37 -1.45 13.33
C PRO A 79 3.84 -0.03 13.57
N MET A 80 2.63 0.24 13.10
CA MET A 80 1.91 1.46 13.44
C MET A 80 1.01 1.20 14.65
N HIS A 81 0.94 2.18 15.54
CA HIS A 81 0.15 2.16 16.76
C HIS A 81 -0.71 3.42 16.82
N ILE A 82 -1.99 3.23 17.11
CA ILE A 82 -2.96 4.29 17.34
C ILE A 82 -3.49 4.06 18.76
N GLY A 83 -3.21 4.98 19.68
CA GLY A 83 -3.77 4.97 21.02
C GLY A 83 -5.14 5.66 21.04
N ILE A 84 -6.08 5.09 21.79
CA ILE A 84 -7.41 5.65 22.04
C ILE A 84 -7.51 5.91 23.53
N GLU A 85 -7.46 7.18 23.91
CA GLU A 85 -7.66 7.61 25.29
C GLU A 85 -9.11 7.35 25.74
N GLU A 86 -9.29 7.19 27.06
CA GLU A 86 -10.61 7.08 27.66
C GLU A 86 -11.46 8.32 27.37
N SER A 87 -12.71 8.11 26.96
CA SER A 87 -13.66 9.17 26.63
C SER A 87 -15.11 8.70 26.79
N SER A 88 -16.06 9.61 26.57
CA SER A 88 -17.49 9.27 26.57
C SER A 88 -17.92 8.32 25.44
N VAL A 89 -17.09 8.17 24.39
CA VAL A 89 -17.44 7.36 23.20
C VAL A 89 -16.68 6.03 23.13
N ALA A 90 -15.42 6.00 23.57
CA ALA A 90 -14.54 4.83 23.49
C ALA A 90 -13.34 4.97 24.42
N GLY A 91 -12.60 3.87 24.58
CA GLY A 91 -11.32 3.83 25.29
C GLY A 91 -11.40 3.27 26.72
N PRO A 92 -10.24 3.14 27.40
CA PRO A 92 -8.92 3.15 26.78
C PRO A 92 -8.78 1.96 25.81
N GLY A 93 -7.92 2.09 24.81
CA GLY A 93 -7.70 1.03 23.84
C GLY A 93 -6.58 1.33 22.86
N ASP A 94 -6.18 0.32 22.11
CA ASP A 94 -5.10 0.42 21.14
C ASP A 94 -5.52 -0.21 19.81
N CYS A 95 -5.12 0.40 18.70
CA CYS A 95 -5.11 -0.26 17.40
C CYS A 95 -3.67 -0.46 16.92
N HIS A 96 -3.32 -1.70 16.60
CA HIS A 96 -2.03 -2.06 16.03
C HIS A 96 -2.16 -2.49 14.58
N ILE A 97 -1.30 -1.93 13.74
CA ILE A 97 -1.27 -2.20 12.31
C ILE A 97 0.10 -2.77 11.97
N LYS A 98 0.10 -4.00 11.44
CA LYS A 98 1.33 -4.76 11.15
C LYS A 98 1.23 -5.32 9.74
N GLY A 99 2.22 -5.01 8.90
CA GLY A 99 2.34 -5.53 7.55
C GLY A 99 3.43 -6.59 7.41
N GLY A 100 3.38 -7.38 6.35
CA GLY A 100 4.46 -8.27 5.96
C GLY A 100 4.33 -8.74 4.51
N TYR A 101 5.47 -8.78 3.82
CA TYR A 101 5.60 -9.34 2.47
C TYR A 101 6.79 -10.28 2.40
N VAL A 102 6.58 -11.52 1.97
CA VAL A 102 7.66 -12.47 1.70
C VAL A 102 8.08 -12.30 0.23
N SER A 103 9.37 -12.09 -0.04
CA SER A 103 9.86 -11.85 -1.39
C SER A 103 9.44 -12.96 -2.35
N ALA A 104 8.96 -12.56 -3.54
CA ALA A 104 8.48 -13.44 -4.60
C ALA A 104 7.23 -14.28 -4.27
N THR A 105 6.46 -13.94 -3.23
CA THR A 105 5.09 -14.48 -3.05
C THR A 105 4.07 -13.65 -3.82
N PRO A 106 2.91 -14.23 -4.20
CA PRO A 106 1.88 -13.51 -4.95
C PRO A 106 1.07 -12.55 -4.09
N THR A 107 1.24 -12.57 -2.77
CA THR A 107 0.47 -11.77 -1.82
C THR A 107 1.34 -11.08 -0.77
N PHE A 108 0.83 -9.97 -0.24
CA PHE A 108 1.25 -9.41 1.04
C PHE A 108 0.05 -9.36 2.01
N THR A 109 0.31 -9.25 3.31
CA THR A 109 -0.74 -9.22 4.33
C THR A 109 -0.56 -8.04 5.28
N VAL A 110 -1.67 -7.42 5.68
CA VAL A 110 -1.74 -6.42 6.74
C VAL A 110 -2.75 -6.85 7.78
N LYS A 111 -2.35 -6.81 9.06
CA LYS A 111 -3.25 -7.02 10.20
C LYS A 111 -3.61 -5.68 10.82
N LEU A 112 -4.91 -5.46 11.04
CA LEU A 112 -5.46 -4.41 11.89
C LEU A 112 -6.05 -5.08 13.13
N ALA A 113 -5.58 -4.73 14.32
CA ALA A 113 -6.08 -5.31 15.56
C ALA A 113 -6.34 -4.22 16.60
N CYS A 114 -7.61 -4.07 16.97
CA CYS A 114 -8.05 -3.30 18.12
C CYS A 114 -7.97 -4.17 19.36
N VAL A 115 -7.27 -3.73 20.39
CA VAL A 115 -7.03 -4.45 21.65
C VAL A 115 -7.15 -3.48 22.83
N SER A 116 -7.08 -4.01 24.05
CA SER A 116 -7.13 -3.23 25.31
C SER A 116 -8.46 -2.54 25.60
N PHE A 117 -9.53 -2.80 24.83
CA PHE A 117 -10.88 -2.27 25.08
C PHE A 117 -11.60 -3.08 26.17
N TYR A 118 -11.03 -3.16 27.37
CA TYR A 118 -11.50 -4.08 28.43
C TYR A 118 -12.94 -3.82 28.88
N LYS A 119 -13.43 -2.58 28.76
CA LYS A 119 -14.84 -2.23 29.04
C LYS A 119 -15.85 -2.88 28.09
N ASN A 120 -15.41 -3.46 26.97
CA ASN A 120 -16.30 -4.22 26.09
C ASN A 120 -16.84 -5.48 26.78
N VAL A 121 -16.10 -6.05 27.73
CA VAL A 121 -16.53 -7.25 28.46
C VAL A 121 -17.83 -6.99 29.22
N GLU A 122 -17.99 -5.80 29.81
CA GLU A 122 -19.22 -5.37 30.48
C GLU A 122 -20.43 -5.28 29.53
N LYS A 123 -20.17 -5.13 28.23
CA LYS A 123 -21.17 -5.08 27.15
C LYS A 123 -21.40 -6.44 26.48
N GLY A 124 -20.79 -7.51 27.00
CA GLY A 124 -20.81 -8.84 26.37
C GLY A 124 -20.04 -8.91 25.05
N LEU A 125 -19.11 -7.98 24.82
CA LEU A 125 -18.28 -7.92 23.63
C LEU A 125 -16.82 -8.29 23.96
N PRO A 126 -16.06 -8.88 23.01
CA PRO A 126 -14.65 -9.14 23.20
C PRO A 126 -13.84 -7.87 23.46
N PRO A 127 -12.79 -7.92 24.31
CA PRO A 127 -11.92 -6.78 24.58
C PRO A 127 -11.01 -6.42 23.40
N GLY A 128 -10.99 -7.26 22.36
CA GLY A 128 -10.31 -6.99 21.11
C GLY A 128 -10.96 -7.65 19.90
N SER A 129 -10.66 -7.10 18.74
CA SER A 129 -11.06 -7.64 17.45
C SER A 129 -10.06 -7.22 16.38
N GLY A 130 -10.07 -7.89 15.25
CA GLY A 130 -9.19 -7.50 14.16
C GLY A 130 -9.56 -8.11 12.84
N ILE A 131 -8.85 -7.65 11.82
CA ILE A 131 -8.93 -8.17 10.46
C ILE A 131 -7.53 -8.43 9.92
N PHE A 132 -7.44 -9.48 9.11
CA PHE A 132 -6.32 -9.68 8.20
C PHE A 132 -6.77 -9.29 6.80
N ILE A 133 -5.97 -8.47 6.14
CA ILE A 133 -6.17 -8.05 4.77
C ILE A 133 -5.05 -8.66 3.94
N VAL A 134 -5.39 -9.58 3.05
CA VAL A 134 -4.47 -10.22 2.11
C VAL A 134 -4.69 -9.60 0.74
N VAL A 135 -3.62 -9.15 0.10
CA VAL A 135 -3.68 -8.47 -1.19
C VAL A 135 -2.87 -9.26 -2.19
N THR A 136 -3.46 -9.63 -3.34
CA THR A 136 -2.71 -10.21 -4.45
C THR A 136 -1.98 -9.12 -5.21
N LEU A 137 -0.79 -9.42 -5.75
CA LEU A 137 0.02 -8.46 -6.49
C LEU A 137 -0.27 -8.45 -8.00
N SER A 138 -0.96 -9.47 -8.54
CA SER A 138 -1.33 -9.55 -9.97
C SER A 138 -2.48 -10.53 -10.26
N PRO A 139 -3.65 -10.08 -10.76
CA PRO A 139 -4.14 -8.70 -10.64
C PRO A 139 -4.27 -8.30 -9.18
N VAL A 140 -4.30 -6.99 -8.88
CA VAL A 140 -4.47 -6.53 -7.49
C VAL A 140 -5.91 -6.77 -7.03
N LEU A 141 -6.10 -7.78 -6.19
CA LEU A 141 -7.39 -8.18 -5.60
C LEU A 141 -7.27 -8.23 -4.08
N LEU A 142 -8.36 -7.85 -3.41
CA LEU A 142 -8.42 -7.75 -1.95
C LEU A 142 -9.15 -8.96 -1.35
N TRP A 143 -8.57 -9.53 -0.31
CA TRP A 143 -9.17 -10.56 0.52
C TRP A 143 -9.13 -10.05 1.97
N ALA A 144 -10.23 -10.14 2.69
CA ALA A 144 -10.31 -9.75 4.09
C ALA A 144 -10.82 -10.93 4.92
N SER A 145 -10.18 -11.17 6.06
CA SER A 145 -10.65 -12.12 7.06
C SER A 145 -10.91 -11.40 8.36
N PHE A 146 -12.04 -11.69 9.00
CA PHE A 146 -12.37 -11.19 10.33
C PHE A 146 -11.97 -12.20 11.40
N ARG A 147 -11.24 -11.71 12.41
CA ARG A 147 -10.84 -12.52 13.57
C ARG A 147 -11.30 -11.84 14.85
N ARG A 148 -12.05 -12.59 15.66
CA ARG A 148 -12.30 -12.22 17.06
C ARG A 148 -11.01 -12.44 17.87
N ILE A 149 -10.62 -11.47 18.68
CA ILE A 149 -9.49 -11.63 19.61
C ILE A 149 -10.11 -11.89 20.98
N ASP A 150 -10.35 -13.17 21.25
CA ASP A 150 -10.81 -13.60 22.57
C ASP A 150 -9.61 -13.58 23.53
N SER A 151 -9.83 -13.00 24.71
CA SER A 151 -8.89 -12.93 25.84
C SER A 151 -9.00 -14.15 26.73
#